data_AF-A0A1F4QXA0-F1
#
_entry.id   AF-A0A1F4QXA0-F1
#
_cell.length_a   1.000
_cell.length_b   1.000
_cell.length_c   1.000
_cell.angle_alpha   90.00
_cell.angle_beta   90.00
_cell.angle_gamma   90.00
#
_symmetry.space_group_name_H-M   'P 1'
#
loop_
_entity.id
_entity.type
_entity.pdbx_description
1 polymer ?
#
loop_
_entity_poly.entity_id
_entity_poly.type
_entity_poly.pdbx_seq_one_letter_code
_entity_poly.pdbx_strand_id
1 'polypeptide(L)'
;MHKVSPRSIEAVYENGVFRPTRKVSLPDRSRVRLTLIPLPTGPKAQERLVQRQRKALLSLAGIGKSGRTDISENPHRALYGARRAR
;
A
#
# COMPACT_ATOMS: atom_id res chain seq x y z
N MET A 1 8.15 -35.23 -11.99
CA MET A 1 7.26 -34.62 -10.98
C MET A 1 6.63 -33.37 -11.58
N HIS A 2 5.33 -33.37 -11.90
CA HIS A 2 4.64 -32.17 -12.39
C HIS A 2 4.33 -31.26 -11.20
N LYS A 3 4.96 -30.08 -11.18
CA LYS A 3 4.70 -29.04 -10.18
C LYS A 3 3.26 -28.57 -10.39
N VAL A 4 2.39 -28.77 -9.39
CA VAL A 4 0.99 -28.31 -9.45
C VAL A 4 1.02 -26.79 -9.63
N SER A 5 0.57 -26.30 -10.78
CA SER A 5 0.42 -24.88 -11.03
C SER A 5 -0.70 -24.33 -10.13
N PRO A 6 -0.54 -23.12 -9.54
CA PRO A 6 -1.57 -22.52 -8.71
C PRO A 6 -2.88 -22.36 -9.48
N ARG A 7 -4.02 -22.47 -8.77
CA ARG A 7 -5.38 -22.37 -9.37
C ARG A 7 -5.65 -21.04 -10.06
N SER A 8 -4.91 -19.98 -9.70
CA SER A 8 -4.93 -18.66 -10.31
C SER A 8 -3.50 -18.12 -10.42
N ILE A 9 -3.23 -17.39 -11.50
CA ILE A 9 -1.94 -16.75 -11.77
C ILE A 9 -2.19 -15.26 -11.90
N GLU A 10 -1.55 -14.49 -11.02
CA GLU A 10 -1.52 -13.03 -11.14
C GLU A 10 -0.53 -12.66 -12.26
N ALA A 11 -0.95 -11.76 -13.15
CA ALA A 11 -0.16 -11.31 -14.28
C ALA A 11 -0.39 -9.83 -14.58
N VAL A 12 0.64 -9.18 -15.11
CA VAL A 12 0.58 -7.83 -15.65
C VAL A 12 0.45 -7.93 -17.17
N TYR A 13 -0.44 -7.14 -17.75
CA TYR A 13 -0.58 -7.05 -19.20
C TYR A 13 0.39 -6.00 -19.74
N GLU A 14 1.39 -6.44 -20.49
CA GLU A 14 2.42 -5.58 -21.09
C GLU A 14 2.60 -5.93 -22.56
N ASN A 15 2.42 -4.96 -23.46
CA ASN A 15 2.69 -5.09 -24.90
C ASN A 15 2.04 -6.34 -25.56
N GLY A 16 0.79 -6.67 -25.20
CA GLY A 16 0.09 -7.82 -25.77
C GLY A 16 0.39 -9.15 -25.08
N VAL A 17 1.22 -9.17 -24.03
CA VAL A 17 1.61 -10.38 -23.31
C VAL A 17 1.22 -10.28 -21.84
N PHE A 18 0.55 -11.31 -21.31
CA PHE A 18 0.32 -11.46 -19.87
C PHE A 18 1.57 -12.03 -19.20
N ARG A 19 2.32 -11.18 -18.51
CA ARG A 19 3.53 -11.55 -17.77
C ARG A 19 3.19 -11.92 -16.34
N PRO A 20 3.40 -13.16 -15.89
CA PRO A 20 3.07 -13.57 -14.55
C PRO A 20 3.97 -12.87 -13.53
N THR A 21 3.43 -12.49 -12.37
CA THR A 21 4.18 -11.83 -11.28
C THR A 21 5.11 -12.80 -10.54
N ARG A 22 4.92 -14.10 -10.73
CA ARG A 22 5.73 -15.19 -10.16
C ARG A 22 6.08 -16.19 -11.25
N LYS A 23 7.17 -16.95 -11.08
CA LYS A 23 7.54 -18.00 -12.03
C LYS A 23 6.46 -19.09 -12.06
N VAL A 24 5.87 -19.30 -13.23
CA VAL A 24 4.88 -20.36 -13.47
C VAL A 24 5.45 -21.38 -14.45
N SER A 25 5.20 -22.65 -14.17
CA SER A 25 5.48 -23.75 -15.10
C SER A 25 4.15 -24.21 -15.69
N LEU A 26 3.78 -23.67 -16.84
CA LEU A 26 2.68 -24.19 -17.66
C LEU A 26 3.28 -24.81 -18.93
N PRO A 27 2.72 -25.93 -19.42
CA PRO A 27 3.06 -26.42 -20.76
C PRO A 27 2.82 -25.35 -21.83
N ASP A 28 3.62 -25.39 -22.89
CA ASP A 28 3.40 -24.49 -24.03
C ASP A 28 1.99 -24.65 -24.60
N ARG A 29 1.40 -23.52 -25.02
CA ARG A 29 0.04 -23.44 -25.57
C ARG A 29 -1.07 -23.93 -24.63
N SER A 30 -0.84 -23.87 -23.32
CA SER A 30 -1.87 -24.12 -22.31
C SER A 30 -3.04 -23.12 -22.45
N ARG A 31 -4.27 -23.64 -22.43
CA ARG A 31 -5.48 -22.81 -22.39
C ARG A 31 -5.67 -22.25 -20.98
N VAL A 32 -5.84 -20.94 -20.86
CA VAL A 32 -6.11 -20.24 -19.60
C VAL A 32 -7.38 -19.41 -19.70
N ARG A 33 -8.10 -19.24 -18.57
CA ARG A 33 -9.24 -18.34 -18.48
C ARG A 33 -8.79 -17.03 -17.85
N LEU A 34 -8.99 -15.93 -18.55
CA LEU A 34 -8.76 -14.59 -18.01
C LEU A 34 -9.90 -14.20 -17.08
N THR A 35 -9.58 -13.61 -15.94
CA THR A 35 -10.55 -13.06 -15.00
C THR A 35 -10.06 -11.68 -14.59
N LEU A 36 -10.81 -10.65 -14.99
CA LEU A 36 -10.52 -9.27 -14.60
C LEU A 36 -11.23 -9.00 -13.28
N ILE A 37 -10.45 -8.77 -12.23
CA ILE A 37 -10.97 -8.33 -10.95
C ILE A 37 -10.83 -6.81 -10.93
N PRO A 38 -11.93 -6.05 -11.05
CA PRO A 38 -11.86 -4.61 -10.92
C PRO A 38 -11.34 -4.28 -9.52
N LEU A 39 -10.20 -3.61 -9.45
CA LEU A 39 -9.78 -3.00 -8.21
C LEU A 39 -10.85 -1.98 -7.82
N PRO A 40 -11.15 -1.80 -6.53
CA PRO A 40 -12.04 -0.75 -6.10
C PRO A 40 -11.41 0.60 -6.51
N THR A 41 -11.83 1.12 -7.66
CA THR A 41 -11.41 2.41 -8.22
C THR A 41 -12.55 3.37 -8.01
N GLY A 42 -12.50 4.09 -6.90
CA GLY A 42 -13.45 5.11 -6.53
C GLY A 42 -12.85 5.97 -5.41
N PRO A 43 -13.38 7.19 -5.19
CA PRO A 43 -12.80 8.16 -4.25
C PRO A 43 -12.56 7.54 -2.86
N LYS A 44 -13.52 6.75 -2.36
CA LYS A 44 -13.41 6.05 -1.07
C LYS A 44 -12.27 5.03 -1.00
N ALA A 45 -11.95 4.36 -2.10
CA ALA A 45 -10.88 3.36 -2.13
C ALA A 45 -9.49 4.00 -2.23
N GLN A 46 -9.40 5.11 -2.98
CA GLN A 46 -8.21 5.95 -3.06
C GLN A 46 -7.93 6.62 -1.71
N GLU A 47 -8.94 7.17 -1.05
CA GLU A 47 -8.84 7.69 0.32
C GLU A 47 -8.32 6.63 1.30
N ARG A 48 -8.85 5.40 1.24
CA ARG A 48 -8.37 4.30 2.09
C ARG A 48 -6.90 3.94 1.82
N LEU A 49 -6.47 3.97 0.56
CA LEU A 49 -5.08 3.72 0.19
C LEU A 49 -4.16 4.83 0.71
N VAL A 50 -4.55 6.09 0.52
CA VAL A 50 -3.81 7.27 1.03
C VAL A 50 -3.71 7.23 2.55
N GLN A 51 -4.79 6.91 3.26
CA GLN A 51 -4.77 6.80 4.73
C GLN A 51 -3.84 5.67 5.22
N ARG A 52 -3.82 4.53 4.53
CA ARG A 52 -2.89 3.43 4.85
C ARG A 52 -1.43 3.84 4.62
N GLN A 53 -1.12 4.50 3.51
CA GLN A 53 0.21 5.00 3.23
C GLN A 53 0.64 6.07 4.24
N ARG A 54 -0.23 7.02 4.57
CA ARG A 54 0.02 8.03 5.60
C ARG A 54 0.33 7.39 6.95
N LYS A 55 -0.46 6.40 7.37
CA LYS A 55 -0.21 5.67 8.63
C LYS A 55 1.13 4.94 8.61
N ALA A 56 1.49 4.29 7.51
CA ALA A 56 2.78 3.61 7.37
C ALA A 56 3.96 4.60 7.44
N LEU A 57 3.87 5.73 6.72
CA LEU A 57 4.89 6.78 6.74
C LEU A 57 5.06 7.41 8.13
N LEU A 58 3.97 7.70 8.84
CA LEU A 58 4.02 8.18 10.22
C LEU A 58 4.70 7.16 11.15
N SER A 59 4.41 5.86 10.96
CA SER A 59 5.04 4.81 11.76
C SER A 59 6.55 4.68 11.50
N LEU A 60 6.99 4.86 10.25
CA LEU A 60 8.41 4.84 9.86
C LEU A 60 9.16 6.06 10.35
N ALA A 61 8.55 7.25 10.25
CA ALA A 61 9.18 8.50 10.66
C ALA A 61 9.27 8.65 12.19
N GLY A 62 8.66 7.75 12.98
CA GLY A 62 8.56 7.90 14.44
C GLY A 62 7.71 9.09 14.89
N ILE A 63 7.09 9.79 13.95
CA ILE A 63 6.26 10.98 14.17
C ILE A 63 4.92 10.51 14.75
N GLY A 64 4.66 10.86 16.01
CA GLY A 64 3.38 10.62 16.68
C GLY A 64 3.41 9.63 17.85
N LYS A 65 4.53 8.94 18.14
CA LYS A 65 4.63 8.10 19.36
C LYS A 65 4.49 8.91 20.65
N SER A 66 4.83 10.19 20.63
CA SER A 66 4.73 11.11 21.77
C SER A 66 3.37 11.80 21.91
N GLY A 67 2.43 11.61 20.97
CA GLY A 67 1.14 12.31 20.95
C GLY A 67 1.26 13.84 20.68
N ARG A 68 2.46 14.34 20.40
CA ARG A 68 2.72 15.77 20.13
C ARG A 68 2.90 15.98 18.63
N THR A 69 1.79 16.03 17.91
CA THR A 69 1.77 16.24 16.46
C THR A 69 1.84 17.71 16.05
N ASP A 70 1.57 18.64 16.98
CA ASP A 70 1.37 20.06 16.68
C ASP A 70 2.43 20.99 17.27
N ILE A 71 3.69 20.57 17.19
CA ILE A 71 4.81 21.37 17.71
C ILE A 71 5.02 22.64 16.87
N SER A 72 4.72 22.60 15.57
CA SER A 72 4.86 23.74 14.66
C SER A 72 3.81 24.83 14.89
N GLU A 73 2.58 24.46 15.25
CA GLU A 73 1.51 25.45 15.48
C GLU A 73 1.67 26.20 16.81
N ASN A 74 2.38 25.63 17.79
CA ASN A 74 2.61 26.30 19.07
C ASN A 74 3.97 25.94 19.69
N PRO A 75 5.08 26.42 19.08
CA PRO A 75 6.44 26.01 19.46
C PRO A 75 6.80 26.42 20.89
N HIS A 76 6.31 27.57 21.33
CA HIS A 76 6.58 28.07 22.68
C HIS A 76 5.94 27.18 23.76
N ARG A 77 4.71 26.71 23.52
CA ARG A 77 4.02 25.77 24.42
C ARG A 77 4.68 24.39 24.41
N ALA A 78 5.16 23.94 23.25
CA ALA A 78 5.83 22.65 23.12
C ALA A 78 7.18 22.61 23.84
N LEU A 79 7.93 23.72 23.84
CA LEU A 79 9.25 23.82 24.47
C LEU A 79 9.18 24.16 25.97
N TYR A 80 8.31 25.09 26.36
CA TYR A 80 8.34 25.68 27.71
C TYR A 80 7.11 25.34 28.58
N GLY A 81 6.12 24.64 28.03
CA GLY A 81 4.88 24.31 28.73
C GLY A 81 4.02 25.54 29.06
N ALA A 82 2.86 25.32 29.68
CA ALA A 82 1.88 26.39 29.94
C ALA A 82 2.29 27.38 31.06
N ARG A 83 3.49 27.24 31.66
CA ARG A 83 3.78 27.83 32.98
C ARG A 83 4.74 29.01 32.99
N ARG A 84 5.12 29.58 31.84
CA ARG A 84 5.87 30.85 31.79
C ARG A 84 5.37 31.75 30.66
N ALA A 85 4.19 32.30 30.87
CA ALA A 85 3.82 33.61 30.37
C ALA A 85 3.52 34.46 31.61
N ARG A 86 4.56 35.03 32.22
CA ARG A 86 4.45 36.19 33.11
C ARG A 86 5.32 37.27 32.51
#